data_AF-A0A1H7ZC30-F1
#
_entry.id   AF-A0A1H7ZC30-F1
#
_cell.length_a   1.000
_cell.length_b   1.000
_cell.length_c   1.000
_cell.angle_alpha   90.00
_cell.angle_beta   90.00
_cell.angle_gamma   90.00
#
_symmetry.space_group_name_H-M   'P 1'
#
loop_
_entity.id
_entity.type
_entity.pdbx_description
1 polymer ?
#
loop_
_entity_poly.entity_id
_entity_poly.type
_entity_poly.pdbx_seq_one_letter_code
_entity_poly.pdbx_strand_id
1 'polypeptide(L)' 'MIDINTASADEIDAVPQLKGHGFEIVRYREERGRFEAVRQLEEVPGLAGKIEGLNGSVRAG' A
#
# COMPACT_ATOMS: atom_id res chain seq x y z
N MET A 1 -0.22 -3.20 12.42
CA MET A 1 0.12 -3.84 11.14
C MET A 1 -1.17 -4.04 10.36
N ILE A 2 -1.30 -3.40 9.19
CA ILE A 2 -2.47 -3.57 8.31
C ILE A 2 -2.12 -4.45 7.10
N ASP A 3 -3.13 -5.07 6.50
CA ASP A 3 -2.99 -5.82 5.26
C ASP A 3 -3.38 -4.95 4.07
N ILE A 4 -2.42 -4.65 3.21
CA ILE A 4 -2.60 -3.79 2.04
C ILE A 4 -3.51 -4.42 0.97
N ASN A 5 -3.83 -5.72 1.05
CA ASN A 5 -4.74 -6.37 0.12
C ASN A 5 -6.20 -6.26 0.54
N THR A 6 -6.47 -5.98 1.82
CA THR A 6 -7.84 -5.96 2.37
C THR A 6 -8.22 -4.64 3.05
N ALA A 7 -7.24 -3.84 3.49
CA ALA A 7 -7.50 -2.55 4.13
C ALA A 7 -8.21 -1.59 3.16
N SER A 8 -9.10 -0.78 3.71
CA SER A 8 -9.73 0.35 3.01
C SER A 8 -8.71 1.45 2.69
N ALA A 9 -9.06 2.34 1.76
CA ALA A 9 -8.22 3.49 1.43
C ALA A 9 -7.92 4.35 2.67
N ASP A 10 -8.92 4.60 3.53
CA ASP A 10 -8.76 5.39 4.75
C ASP A 10 -7.83 4.73 5.78
N GLU A 11 -7.91 3.41 5.95
CA GLU A 11 -6.99 2.66 6.83
C GLU A 11 -5.55 2.69 6.29
N ILE A 12 -5.38 2.67 4.97
CA ILE A 12 -4.07 2.80 4.34
C ILE A 12 -3.53 4.24 4.52
N ASP A 13 -4.37 5.26 4.35
CA ASP A 13 -3.99 6.66 4.52
C ASP A 13 -3.66 7.03 5.98
N ALA A 14 -4.15 6.24 6.95
CA ALA A 14 -3.76 6.36 8.34
C ALA A 14 -2.29 5.97 8.60
N VAL A 15 -1.64 5.26 7.67
CA VAL A 15 -0.20 4.97 7.73
C VAL A 15 0.57 6.22 7.27
N PRO A 16 1.41 6.84 8.12
CA PRO A 16 2.06 8.11 7.80
C PRO A 16 2.81 8.14 6.47
N GLN A 17 3.48 7.04 6.12
CA GLN A 17 4.25 6.88 4.88
C GLN A 17 3.36 6.73 3.63
N LEU A 18 2.12 6.27 3.79
CA LEU A 18 1.17 6.03 2.70
C LEU A 18 0.08 7.09 2.62
N LYS A 19 0.14 8.12 3.48
CA LYS A 19 -0.88 9.16 3.55
C LYS A 19 -1.06 9.86 2.19
N GLY A 20 -2.28 9.80 1.67
CA GLY A 20 -2.68 10.35 0.38
C GLY A 20 -2.51 9.36 -0.79
N HIS A 21 -2.15 8.11 -0.51
CA HIS A 21 -1.95 7.05 -1.50
C HIS A 21 -2.94 5.88 -1.34
N GLY A 22 -3.80 5.88 -0.31
CA GLY A 22 -4.74 4.79 -0.04
C GLY A 22 -5.65 4.47 -1.22
N PHE A 23 -6.25 5.49 -1.84
CA PHE A 23 -7.09 5.31 -3.04
C PHE A 23 -6.31 4.64 -4.19
N GLU A 24 -5.08 5.06 -4.44
CA GLU A 24 -4.28 4.53 -5.53
C GLU A 24 -3.83 3.10 -5.31
N ILE A 25 -3.52 2.73 -4.06
CA ILE A 25 -3.18 1.35 -3.71
C ILE A 25 -4.39 0.43 -3.91
N VAL A 26 -5.59 0.86 -3.49
CA VAL A 26 -6.83 0.10 -3.69
C VAL A 26 -7.13 -0.08 -5.17
N ARG A 27 -7.09 1.00 -5.95
CA ARG A 27 -7.29 0.94 -7.40
C ARG A 27 -6.28 0.00 -8.06
N TYR A 28 -5.00 0.12 -7.71
CA TYR A 28 -3.94 -0.72 -8.29
C TYR A 28 -4.19 -2.21 -8.04
N ARG A 29 -4.52 -2.63 -6.80
CA ARG A 29 -4.79 -4.06 -6.51
C ARG A 29 -6.07 -4.59 -7.17
N GLU A 30 -7.04 -3.71 -7.42
CA GLU A 30 -8.27 -4.08 -8.14
C GLU A 30 -8.01 -4.28 -9.64
N GLU A 31 -7.16 -3.44 -10.25
CA GLU A 31 -6.83 -3.51 -11.67
C GLU A 31 -5.74 -4.54 -12.01
N ARG A 32 -4.77 -4.74 -11.11
CA ARG A 32 -3.55 -5.53 -11.36
C ARG A 32 -3.52 -6.85 -10.59
N GLY A 33 -4.44 -7.03 -9.64
CA GLY A 33 -4.43 -8.14 -8.71
C GLY A 33 -3.72 -7.81 -7.40
N ARG A 34 -3.83 -8.72 -6.43
CA ARG A 34 -3.26 -8.56 -5.09
C ARG A 34 -1.74 -8.43 -5.14
N PHE A 35 -1.18 -7.70 -4.18
CA PHE A 35 0.26 -7.67 -3.99
C PHE A 35 0.70 -8.92 -3.24
N GLU A 36 1.80 -9.51 -3.68
CA GLU A 36 2.47 -10.66 -3.07
C GLU A 36 3.54 -10.20 -2.06
N ALA A 37 4.04 -8.97 -2.19
CA ALA A 37 5.04 -8.40 -1.31
C ALA A 37 4.89 -6.88 -1.16
N VAL A 38 5.20 -6.35 0.02
CA VAL A 38 5.15 -4.91 0.33
C VAL A 38 5.99 -4.07 -0.66
N ARG A 39 7.10 -4.62 -1.17
CA ARG A 39 7.95 -3.93 -2.17
C ARG A 39 7.20 -3.56 -3.46
N GLN A 40 6.15 -4.28 -3.82
CA GLN A 40 5.37 -4.00 -5.04
C GLN A 40 4.53 -2.71 -4.94
N LEU A 41 4.43 -2.12 -3.75
CA LEU A 41 3.88 -0.77 -3.60
C LEU A 41 4.70 0.28 -4.38
N GLU A 42 5.96 0.01 -4.72
CA GLU A 42 6.75 0.89 -5.62
C GLU A 42 6.22 0.95 -7.05
N GLU A 43 5.43 -0.04 -7.47
CA GLU A 43 4.80 -0.09 -8.78
C GLU A 43 3.53 0.80 -8.85
N VAL A 44 3.03 1.23 -7.70
CA VAL A 44 1.89 2.14 -7.61
C VAL A 44 2.35 3.56 -7.98
N PRO A 45 1.65 4.25 -8.91
CA PRO A 45 2.01 5.61 -9.30
C PRO A 45 2.17 6.55 -8.09
N GLY A 46 3.35 7.16 -7.99
CA GLY A 46 3.66 8.13 -6.93
C GLY A 46 4.19 7.52 -5.62
N LEU A 47 4.40 6.19 -5.55
CA LEU A 47 4.98 5.51 -4.38
C LEU A 47 6.41 4.99 -4.56
N ALA A 48 6.99 5.11 -5.77
CA ALA A 48 8.40 4.76 -6.01
C ALA A 48 9.33 5.49 -5.02
N GLY A 49 10.14 4.72 -4.28
CA GLY A 49 11.06 5.25 -3.27
C GLY A 49 10.41 5.77 -1.98
N LYS A 50 9.10 5.57 -1.76
CA LYS A 50 8.37 6.04 -0.57
C LYS A 50 8.00 4.93 0.42
N ILE A 51 8.48 3.70 0.18
CA ILE A 51 8.13 2.53 0.99
C ILE A 51 9.15 2.26 2.11
N GLU A 52 10.19 3.07 2.23
CA GLU A 52 11.16 2.96 3.32
C GLU A 52 10.48 3.14 4.69
N GLY A 53 10.82 2.27 5.65
CA GLY A 53 10.25 2.33 7.00
C GLY A 53 8.83 1.75 7.13
N LEU A 54 8.27 1.16 6.08
CA LEU A 54 6.99 0.43 6.16
C LEU A 54 7.07 -0.89 6.92
N ASN A 55 8.28 -1.41 7.16
CA ASN A 55 8.53 -2.66 7.87
C ASN A 55 7.83 -2.67 9.25
N GLY A 56 6.87 -3.59 9.43
CA GLY A 56 6.11 -3.75 10.67
C GLY A 56 4.77 -2.99 10.73
N SER A 57 4.60 -1.95 9.90
CA SER A 57 3.34 -1.18 9.79
C SER A 57 2.35 -1.83 8.83
N VAL A 58 2.86 -2.47 7.79
CA VAL A 58 2.06 -3.10 6.73
C VAL A 58 2.57 -4.51 6.42
N ARG A 59 1.68 -5.35 5.87
CA ARG A 59 1.99 -6.65 5.27
C ARG A 59 1.19 -6.83 3.99
N ALA A 60 1.65 -7.71 3.11
CA ALA A 60 0.89 -8.20 1.96
C ALA A 60 0.54 -9.67 2.23
N GLY A 61 -0.74 -10.00 2.36
CA GLY A 61 -1.22 -11.37 2.61
C GLY A 61 -2.57 -11.69 2.02
#